data_AF-A0A973FLP1-F1
#
_entry.id   AF-A0A973FLP1-F1
#
_cell.length_a   1.000
_cell.length_b   1.000
_cell.length_c   1.000
_cell.angle_alpha   90.00
_cell.angle_beta   90.00
_cell.angle_gamma   90.00
#
_symmetry.space_group_name_H-M   'P 1'
#
loop_
_entity.id
_entity.type
_entity.pdbx_description
1 polymer ?
#
loop_
_entity_poly.entity_id
_entity_poly.type
_entity_poly.pdbx_seq_one_letter_code
_entity_poly.pdbx_strand_id
1 'polypeptide(L)'
;MDRRSFRIVSDFEPRGDQPQAIEKLARGIEKGHPHQVLLGITGSGKTFTVANVIQAVQRPALVIAPNKTLAAQLYQEFKTLFPENAVEYFVSYYDYYQPEAYIPTTDTYIEKDSAINEEIDKMRHSATRSVLSRSDVIIVASVSCIYGIGAPETYLGMALSLEEGMEIPRDTLL
;
A
#
# COMPACT_ATOMS: atom_id res chain seq x y z
N MET A 1 -7.63 15.52 7.50
CA MET A 1 -6.73 14.35 7.66
C MET A 1 -6.37 14.22 9.12
N ASP A 2 -6.65 13.06 9.70
CA ASP A 2 -6.20 12.71 11.05
C ASP A 2 -4.66 12.62 11.05
N ARG A 3 -4.00 13.42 11.90
CA ARG A 3 -2.54 13.49 12.00
C ARG A 3 -2.05 12.47 13.01
N ARG A 4 -2.01 11.21 12.59
CA ARG A 4 -1.37 10.14 13.34
C ARG A 4 0.09 9.99 12.91
N SER A 5 0.94 9.66 13.88
CA SER A 5 2.36 9.38 13.65
C SER A 5 2.58 7.89 13.42
N PHE A 6 3.55 7.55 12.57
CA PHE A 6 4.05 6.18 12.46
C PHE A 6 4.75 5.76 13.75
N ARG A 7 4.41 4.56 14.25
CA ARG A 7 4.98 3.99 15.45
C ARG A 7 5.24 2.50 15.28
N ILE A 8 6.50 2.13 15.39
CA ILE A 8 6.97 0.75 15.42
C ILE A 8 6.70 0.17 16.81
N VAL A 9 6.16 -1.04 16.82
CA VAL A 9 6.03 -1.89 18.00
C VAL A 9 6.88 -3.13 17.77
N SER A 10 8.01 -3.23 18.46
CA SER A 10 8.94 -4.36 18.34
C SER A 10 9.86 -4.44 19.56
N ASP A 11 10.23 -5.66 19.95
CA ASP A 11 11.28 -5.90 20.96
C ASP A 11 12.70 -5.79 20.37
N PHE A 12 12.81 -5.62 19.05
CA PHE A 12 14.08 -5.46 18.36
C PHE A 12 14.50 -3.99 18.33
N GLU A 13 15.80 -3.76 18.50
CA GLU A 13 16.44 -2.47 18.26
C GLU A 13 17.35 -2.55 17.03
N PRO A 14 17.54 -1.46 16.27
CA PRO A 14 18.49 -1.44 15.17
C PRO A 14 19.90 -1.83 15.62
N ARG A 15 20.52 -2.82 14.95
CA ARG A 15 21.85 -3.36 15.30
C ARG A 15 22.79 -3.41 14.09
N GLY A 16 24.08 -3.54 14.36
CA GLY A 16 25.12 -3.57 13.32
C GLY A 16 25.12 -2.28 12.50
N ASP A 17 25.04 -2.39 11.18
CA ASP A 17 25.05 -1.24 10.27
C ASP A 17 23.67 -0.55 10.12
N GLN A 18 22.60 -1.12 10.70
CA GLN A 18 21.25 -0.58 10.57
C GLN A 18 21.11 0.87 11.07
N PRO A 19 21.62 1.26 12.26
CA PRO A 19 21.47 2.64 12.75
C PRO A 19 22.03 3.67 11.77
N GLN A 20 23.21 3.41 11.21
CA GLN A 20 23.85 4.31 10.27
C GLN A 20 23.10 4.35 8.92
N ALA A 21 22.60 3.20 8.46
CA ALA A 21 21.80 3.15 7.23
C ALA A 21 20.49 3.94 7.37
N ILE A 22 19.80 3.78 8.50
CA ILE A 22 18.56 4.51 8.83
C ILE A 22 18.83 6.02 8.82
N GLU A 23 19.85 6.48 9.55
CA GLU A 23 20.20 7.91 9.65
C GLU A 23 20.50 8.51 8.26
N LYS A 24 21.33 7.82 7.46
CA LYS A 24 21.71 8.30 6.12
C LYS A 24 20.50 8.42 5.19
N LEU A 25 19.64 7.40 5.16
CA LEU A 25 18.46 7.38 4.31
C LEU A 25 17.43 8.45 4.72
N ALA A 26 17.15 8.55 6.03
CA ALA A 26 16.23 9.56 6.57
C ALA A 26 16.72 10.98 6.26
N ARG A 27 18.00 11.26 6.52
CA ARG A 27 18.60 12.57 6.22
C ARG A 27 18.59 12.88 4.72
N GLY A 28 18.77 11.88 3.86
CA GLY A 28 18.65 12.07 2.41
C GLY A 28 17.24 12.46 1.98
N ILE A 29 16.22 11.86 2.60
CA ILE A 29 14.81 12.22 2.36
C ILE A 29 14.53 13.67 2.80
N GLU A 30 15.00 14.06 3.99
CA GLU A 30 14.84 15.42 4.52
C GLU A 30 15.56 16.48 3.67
N LYS A 31 16.70 16.12 3.08
CA LYS A 31 17.43 16.98 2.12
C LYS A 31 16.78 17.03 0.73
N GLY A 32 15.71 16.29 0.50
CA GLY A 32 15.02 16.26 -0.79
C GLY A 32 15.74 15.44 -1.87
N HIS A 33 16.60 14.48 -1.50
CA HIS A 33 17.21 13.59 -2.49
C HIS A 33 16.13 12.69 -3.13
N PRO A 34 15.95 12.73 -4.47
CA PRO A 34 14.89 11.99 -5.13
C PRO A 34 15.15 10.48 -5.21
N HIS A 35 16.42 10.07 -5.22
CA HIS A 35 16.82 8.68 -5.38
C HIS A 35 17.90 8.30 -4.36
N GLN A 36 17.70 7.18 -3.68
CA GLN A 36 18.63 6.60 -2.72
C GLN A 36 18.59 5.07 -2.83
N VAL A 37 19.72 4.41 -2.56
CA VAL A 37 19.84 2.94 -2.68
C VAL A 37 20.35 2.38 -1.36
N LEU A 38 19.59 1.45 -0.78
CA LEU A 38 20.03 0.64 0.36
C LEU A 38 20.70 -0.65 -0.16
N LEU A 39 22.02 -0.68 -0.16
CA LEU A 39 22.80 -1.88 -0.49
C LEU A 39 22.86 -2.83 0.72
N GLY A 40 21.79 -3.60 0.92
CA GLY A 40 21.68 -4.55 2.04
C GLY A 40 21.84 -6.01 1.60
N ILE A 41 22.73 -6.75 2.26
CA ILE A 41 22.88 -8.20 2.07
C ILE A 41 21.61 -8.96 2.49
N THR A 42 21.44 -10.19 2.03
CA THR A 42 20.34 -11.06 2.47
C THR A 42 20.46 -11.35 3.97
N GLY A 43 19.34 -11.31 4.69
CA GLY A 43 19.33 -11.52 6.15
C GLY A 43 19.66 -10.31 7.01
N SER A 44 20.05 -9.16 6.43
CA SER A 44 20.43 -7.96 7.21
C SER A 44 19.26 -7.17 7.84
N GLY A 45 18.02 -7.68 7.77
CA GLY A 45 16.84 -6.97 8.27
C GLY A 45 16.48 -5.72 7.46
N LYS A 46 16.42 -5.83 6.12
CA LYS A 46 16.08 -4.70 5.23
C LYS A 46 14.70 -4.11 5.52
N THR A 47 13.67 -4.94 5.74
CA THR A 47 12.33 -4.45 6.08
C THR A 47 12.34 -3.64 7.36
N PHE A 48 13.02 -4.11 8.41
CA PHE A 48 13.14 -3.39 9.67
C PHE A 48 13.90 -2.06 9.52
N THR A 49 14.95 -2.05 8.68
CA THR A 49 15.68 -0.81 8.33
C THR A 49 14.74 0.20 7.65
N VAL A 50 13.97 -0.23 6.65
CA VAL A 50 13.02 0.64 5.93
C VAL A 50 11.88 1.10 6.84
N ALA A 51 11.36 0.24 7.72
CA ALA A 51 10.36 0.59 8.72
C ALA A 51 10.88 1.73 9.62
N ASN A 52 12.10 1.63 10.13
CA ASN A 52 12.71 2.68 10.95
C ASN A 52 12.89 3.99 10.16
N VAL A 53 13.21 3.91 8.86
CA VAL A 53 13.25 5.10 8.00
C VAL A 53 11.86 5.75 7.90
N ILE A 54 10.81 4.97 7.66
CA ILE A 54 9.41 5.46 7.60
C ILE A 54 9.02 6.14 8.91
N GLN A 55 9.32 5.51 10.06
CA GLN A 55 9.09 6.09 11.37
C GLN A 55 9.90 7.37 11.59
N ALA A 56 11.15 7.45 11.13
CA ALA A 56 11.96 8.66 11.30
C ALA A 56 11.41 9.83 10.48
N VAL A 57 10.98 9.59 9.24
CA VAL A 57 10.58 10.66 8.32
C VAL A 57 9.11 11.05 8.42
N GLN A 58 8.26 10.20 9.00
CA GLN A 58 6.83 10.45 9.23
C GLN A 58 6.07 10.81 7.93
N ARG A 59 6.30 10.05 6.85
CA ARG A 59 5.66 10.25 5.53
C ARG A 59 4.93 8.98 5.08
N PRO A 60 3.77 9.09 4.43
CA PRO A 60 3.14 7.94 3.76
C PRO A 60 4.12 7.25 2.81
N ALA A 61 4.06 5.93 2.75
CA ALA A 61 4.99 5.12 1.97
C ALA A 61 4.28 4.15 1.03
N LEU A 62 4.78 4.05 -0.20
CA LEU A 62 4.40 3.02 -1.16
C LEU A 62 5.57 2.05 -1.31
N VAL A 63 5.36 0.80 -0.93
CA VAL A 63 6.32 -0.30 -1.06
C VAL A 63 5.90 -1.16 -2.24
N ILE A 64 6.71 -1.16 -3.30
CA ILE A 64 6.41 -1.91 -4.53
C ILE A 64 7.20 -3.23 -4.53
N ALA A 65 6.49 -4.35 -4.65
CA ALA A 65 7.07 -5.68 -4.77
C ALA A 65 6.83 -6.27 -6.17
N PRO A 66 7.79 -7.04 -6.72
CA PRO A 66 7.70 -7.60 -8.07
C PRO A 66 6.70 -8.75 -8.21
N ASN A 67 6.24 -9.35 -7.11
CA ASN A 67 5.29 -10.46 -7.13
C ASN A 67 4.38 -10.46 -5.89
N LYS A 68 3.23 -11.15 -6.00
CA LYS A 68 2.21 -11.22 -4.93
C LYS A 68 2.74 -11.90 -3.66
N THR A 69 3.63 -12.89 -3.77
CA THR A 69 4.19 -13.62 -2.62
C THR A 69 5.03 -12.72 -1.74
N LEU A 70 5.98 -11.97 -2.32
CA LEU A 70 6.81 -11.03 -1.58
C LEU A 70 5.98 -9.84 -1.07
N ALA A 71 4.99 -9.38 -1.85
CA ALA A 71 4.06 -8.35 -1.39
C ALA A 71 3.32 -8.80 -0.13
N ALA A 72 2.80 -10.02 -0.10
CA ALA A 72 2.11 -10.57 1.07
C ALA A 72 3.05 -10.69 2.28
N GLN A 73 4.29 -11.16 2.08
CA GLN A 73 5.30 -11.23 3.14
C GLN A 73 5.58 -9.85 3.74
N LEU A 74 5.88 -8.86 2.89
CA LEU A 74 6.14 -7.49 3.33
C LEU A 74 4.93 -6.87 4.02
N TYR A 75 3.72 -7.11 3.50
CA TYR A 75 2.48 -6.65 4.14
C TYR A 75 2.36 -7.18 5.58
N GLN A 76 2.60 -8.48 5.80
CA GLN A 76 2.57 -9.07 7.14
C GLN A 76 3.67 -8.49 8.03
N GLU A 77 4.91 -8.39 7.55
CA GLU A 77 6.03 -7.80 8.30
C GLU A 77 5.72 -6.35 8.72
N PHE A 78 5.25 -5.51 7.80
CA PHE A 78 4.85 -4.14 8.11
C PHE A 78 3.65 -4.10 9.06
N LYS A 79 2.66 -4.98 8.91
CA LYS A 79 1.50 -5.03 9.81
C LYS A 79 1.89 -5.39 11.24
N THR A 80 2.84 -6.31 11.40
CA THR A 80 3.42 -6.66 12.71
C THR A 80 4.21 -5.50 13.29
N LEU A 81 5.00 -4.79 12.48
CA LEU A 81 5.80 -3.66 12.96
C LEU A 81 4.96 -2.42 13.28
N PHE A 82 3.87 -2.17 12.54
CA PHE A 82 3.02 -0.98 12.69
C PHE A 82 1.56 -1.35 12.99
N PRO A 83 1.26 -2.01 14.13
CA PRO A 83 -0.09 -2.50 14.43
C PRO A 83 -1.11 -1.35 14.65
N GLU A 84 -0.64 -0.15 14.99
CA GLU A 84 -1.47 1.03 15.25
C GLU A 84 -1.68 1.92 14.01
N ASN A 85 -0.97 1.66 12.91
CA ASN A 85 -1.04 2.46 11.67
C ASN A 85 -1.75 1.74 10.52
N ALA A 86 -2.09 2.49 9.46
CA ALA A 86 -2.73 1.92 8.27
C ALA A 86 -1.69 1.25 7.35
N VAL A 87 -1.39 -0.01 7.65
CA VAL A 87 -0.70 -0.90 6.70
C VAL A 87 -1.75 -1.59 5.84
N GLU A 88 -1.65 -1.36 4.53
CA GLU A 88 -2.65 -1.70 3.51
C GLU A 88 -2.01 -2.53 2.38
N TYR A 89 -2.84 -3.30 1.67
CA TYR A 89 -2.41 -4.21 0.62
C TYR A 89 -3.07 -3.87 -0.72
N PHE A 90 -2.28 -3.70 -1.77
CA PHE A 90 -2.77 -3.27 -3.09
C PHE A 90 -2.15 -4.07 -4.24
N VAL A 91 -2.79 -5.19 -4.58
CA VAL A 91 -2.38 -6.06 -5.70
C VAL A 91 -3.55 -6.27 -6.65
N SER A 92 -3.30 -6.97 -7.77
CA SER A 92 -4.38 -7.42 -8.63
C SER A 92 -5.35 -8.31 -7.84
N TYR A 93 -6.62 -7.91 -7.88
CA TYR A 93 -7.79 -8.59 -7.31
C TYR A 93 -8.31 -9.71 -8.22
N TYR A 94 -7.65 -9.97 -9.35
CA TYR A 94 -7.92 -11.16 -10.15
C TYR A 94 -7.10 -12.35 -9.63
N ASP A 95 -7.79 -13.45 -9.33
CA ASP A 95 -7.19 -14.77 -9.11
C ASP A 95 -6.83 -15.42 -10.44
N TYR A 96 -7.68 -15.22 -11.45
CA TYR A 96 -7.45 -15.60 -12.84
C TYR A 96 -7.80 -14.42 -13.75
N TYR A 97 -6.98 -14.18 -14.78
CA TYR A 97 -7.22 -13.13 -15.75
C TYR A 97 -6.67 -13.53 -17.11
N GLN A 98 -7.58 -13.62 -18.09
CA GLN A 98 -7.28 -13.73 -19.50
C GLN A 98 -7.67 -12.42 -20.19
N PRO A 99 -6.71 -11.68 -20.75
CA PRO A 99 -7.03 -10.48 -21.52
C PRO A 99 -7.77 -10.87 -22.80
N GLU A 100 -8.61 -9.96 -23.27
CA GLU A 100 -9.12 -10.02 -24.63
C GLU A 100 -7.97 -9.88 -25.62
N ALA A 101 -7.91 -10.76 -26.60
CA ALA A 101 -6.87 -10.74 -27.62
C ALA A 101 -7.36 -11.29 -28.95
N TYR A 102 -6.74 -10.83 -30.02
CA TYR A 102 -6.92 -11.41 -31.35
C TYR A 102 -5.56 -11.90 -31.86
N ILE A 103 -5.50 -13.16 -32.30
CA ILE A 103 -4.29 -13.82 -32.82
C ILE A 103 -4.40 -13.90 -34.34
N PRO A 104 -3.72 -13.02 -35.10
CA PRO A 104 -3.90 -12.94 -36.55
C PRO A 104 -3.43 -14.19 -37.30
N THR A 105 -2.40 -14.88 -36.81
CA THR A 105 -1.83 -16.06 -37.47
C THR A 105 -2.78 -17.25 -37.52
N THR A 106 -3.72 -17.32 -36.57
CA THR A 106 -4.70 -18.41 -36.47
C THR A 106 -6.13 -17.91 -36.63
N ASP A 107 -6.31 -16.63 -36.98
CA ASP A 107 -7.63 -15.97 -37.07
C ASP A 107 -8.49 -16.27 -35.84
N THR A 108 -7.89 -16.17 -34.65
CA THR A 108 -8.53 -16.59 -33.39
C THR A 108 -8.78 -15.38 -32.51
N TYR A 109 -10.04 -15.17 -32.17
CA TYR A 109 -10.43 -14.24 -31.12
C TYR A 109 -10.49 -14.96 -29.77
N ILE A 110 -9.87 -14.36 -28.76
CA ILE A 110 -9.84 -14.82 -27.38
C ILE A 110 -10.67 -13.83 -26.56
N GLU A 111 -11.80 -14.30 -26.06
CA GLU A 111 -12.64 -13.52 -25.17
C GLU A 111 -11.96 -13.25 -23.83
N LYS A 112 -12.29 -12.11 -23.24
CA LYS A 112 -11.92 -11.79 -21.87
C LYS A 112 -12.60 -12.76 -20.91
N ASP A 113 -11.82 -13.36 -20.04
CA ASP A 113 -12.31 -14.18 -18.93
C ASP A 113 -11.53 -13.84 -17.65
N SER A 114 -12.20 -13.82 -16.50
CA SER A 114 -11.57 -13.45 -15.24
C SER A 114 -12.34 -13.94 -14.02
N ALA A 115 -11.60 -14.27 -12.97
CA ALA A 115 -12.14 -14.56 -11.64
C ALA A 115 -11.64 -13.51 -10.64
N ILE A 116 -12.58 -12.85 -9.95
CA ILE A 116 -12.28 -11.82 -8.95
C ILE A 116 -12.21 -12.44 -7.56
N ASN A 117 -11.23 -11.98 -6.78
CA ASN A 117 -11.08 -12.24 -5.36
C ASN A 117 -11.66 -11.07 -4.56
N GLU A 118 -12.82 -11.30 -3.93
CA GLU A 118 -13.52 -10.26 -3.18
C GLU A 118 -12.73 -9.73 -1.97
N GLU A 119 -11.92 -10.57 -1.31
CA GLU A 119 -11.11 -10.15 -0.17
C GLU A 119 -10.02 -9.17 -0.61
N ILE A 120 -9.34 -9.46 -1.73
CA ILE A 120 -8.35 -8.53 -2.28
C ILE A 120 -9.01 -7.22 -2.76
N ASP A 121 -10.21 -7.30 -3.32
CA ASP A 121 -10.96 -6.10 -3.71
C ASP A 121 -11.30 -5.21 -2.51
N LYS A 122 -11.80 -5.80 -1.42
CA LYS A 122 -12.00 -5.11 -0.13
C LYS A 122 -10.71 -4.47 0.38
N MET A 123 -9.57 -5.16 0.29
CA MET A 123 -8.28 -4.61 0.71
C MET A 123 -7.85 -3.41 -0.17
N ARG A 124 -8.14 -3.43 -1.48
CA ARG A 124 -7.88 -2.28 -2.37
C ARG A 124 -8.76 -1.07 -2.01
N HIS A 125 -10.03 -1.31 -1.68
CA HIS A 125 -10.93 -0.27 -1.16
C HIS A 125 -10.44 0.29 0.18
N SER A 126 -9.94 -0.56 1.08
CA SER A 126 -9.30 -0.12 2.33
C SER A 126 -8.08 0.77 2.05
N ALA A 127 -7.18 0.35 1.16
CA ALA A 127 -5.98 1.10 0.82
C ALA A 127 -6.28 2.51 0.28
N THR A 128 -7.22 2.60 -0.67
CA THR A 128 -7.62 3.89 -1.28
C THR A 128 -8.28 4.80 -0.26
N ARG A 129 -9.21 4.28 0.56
CA ARG A 129 -9.82 5.02 1.67
C ARG A 129 -8.77 5.51 2.66
N SER A 130 -7.80 4.68 3.04
CA SER A 130 -6.77 5.03 4.03
C SER A 130 -5.91 6.20 3.53
N VAL A 131 -5.46 6.19 2.27
CA VAL A 131 -4.70 7.32 1.69
C VAL A 131 -5.47 8.63 1.69
N LEU A 132 -6.79 8.57 1.49
CA LEU A 132 -7.64 9.76 1.44
C LEU A 132 -8.00 10.30 2.84
N SER A 133 -7.95 9.46 3.87
CA SER A 133 -8.43 9.82 5.22
C SER A 133 -7.30 10.06 6.25
N ARG A 134 -6.12 9.47 6.06
CA ARG A 134 -5.03 9.42 7.06
C ARG A 134 -3.67 9.80 6.47
N SER A 135 -2.74 10.23 7.33
CA SER A 135 -1.33 10.46 6.97
C SER A 135 -0.39 9.30 7.29
N ASP A 136 -0.80 8.36 8.14
CA ASP A 136 0.00 7.24 8.62
C ASP A 136 -0.23 5.95 7.82
N VAL A 137 -0.07 6.04 6.50
CA VAL A 137 -0.38 4.95 5.56
C VAL A 137 0.88 4.34 4.92
N ILE A 138 0.99 3.02 5.00
CA ILE A 138 1.95 2.21 4.22
C ILE A 138 1.14 1.32 3.30
N ILE A 139 1.30 1.50 1.99
CA ILE A 139 0.73 0.58 0.99
C ILE A 139 1.82 -0.38 0.54
N VAL A 140 1.58 -1.68 0.69
CA VAL A 140 2.38 -2.71 0.02
C VAL A 140 1.66 -3.13 -1.26
N ALA A 141 2.27 -2.88 -2.41
CA ALA A 141 1.66 -3.04 -3.71
C ALA A 141 2.47 -3.89 -4.68
N SER A 142 1.79 -4.46 -5.68
CA SER A 142 2.44 -4.90 -6.92
C SER A 142 2.43 -3.78 -7.96
N VAL A 143 2.85 -4.08 -9.19
CA VAL A 143 2.66 -3.19 -10.35
C VAL A 143 1.21 -2.77 -10.58
N SER A 144 0.23 -3.36 -9.89
CA SER A 144 -1.15 -2.86 -9.93
C SER A 144 -1.26 -1.37 -9.54
N CYS A 145 -0.33 -0.82 -8.76
CA CYS A 145 -0.32 0.60 -8.37
C CYS A 145 -0.06 1.59 -9.51
N ILE A 146 0.39 1.13 -10.69
CA ILE A 146 0.56 1.97 -11.89
C ILE A 146 -0.59 1.80 -12.90
N TYR A 147 -1.55 0.91 -12.63
CA TYR A 147 -2.75 0.78 -13.46
C TYR A 147 -3.80 1.80 -13.05
N GLY A 148 -4.63 2.19 -14.02
CA GLY A 148 -5.67 3.19 -13.83
C GLY A 148 -6.64 2.84 -12.70
N ILE A 149 -6.87 3.81 -11.82
CA ILE A 149 -7.97 3.85 -10.87
C ILE A 149 -8.75 5.15 -11.11
N GLY A 150 -10.04 5.18 -10.76
CA GLY A 150 -10.86 6.38 -10.89
C GLY A 150 -10.26 7.59 -10.16
N ALA A 151 -10.63 8.80 -10.59
CA ALA A 151 -10.12 10.02 -10.00
C ALA A 151 -10.45 10.09 -8.48
N PRO A 152 -9.52 10.56 -7.63
CA PRO A 152 -9.77 10.69 -6.19
C PRO A 152 -11.03 11.48 -5.86
N GLU A 153 -11.31 12.53 -6.62
CA GLU A 153 -12.49 13.40 -6.46
C GLU A 153 -13.79 12.62 -6.69
N THR A 154 -13.80 11.74 -7.69
CA THR A 154 -14.95 10.86 -7.96
C THR A 154 -15.16 9.88 -6.81
N TYR A 155 -14.08 9.28 -6.30
CA TYR A 155 -14.16 8.35 -5.18
C TYR A 155 -14.71 9.02 -3.92
N LEU A 156 -14.21 10.22 -3.60
CA LEU A 156 -14.69 11.02 -2.48
C LEU A 156 -16.14 11.50 -2.68
N GLY A 157 -16.53 11.84 -3.91
CA GLY A 157 -17.90 12.26 -4.24
C GLY A 157 -18.94 11.15 -4.09
N MET A 158 -18.52 9.88 -4.15
CA MET A 158 -19.39 8.72 -3.89
C MET A 158 -19.41 8.32 -2.40
N ALA A 159 -18.56 8.92 -1.56
CA ALA A 159 -18.51 8.59 -0.15
C ALA A 159 -19.68 9.25 0.61
N LEU A 160 -20.36 8.48 1.44
CA LEU A 160 -21.37 8.98 2.35
C LEU A 160 -20.74 9.22 3.73
N SER A 161 -20.79 10.46 4.20
CA SER A 161 -20.36 10.83 5.56
C SER A 161 -21.55 10.76 6.51
N LEU A 162 -21.45 9.94 7.55
CA LEU A 162 -22.45 9.82 8.61
C LEU A 162 -21.80 10.12 9.96
N GLU A 163 -22.51 10.85 10.82
CA GLU A 163 -22.08 11.19 12.17
C GLU A 163 -23.19 10.85 13.17
N GLU A 164 -22.82 10.56 14.42
CA GLU A 164 -23.80 10.27 15.47
C GLU A 164 -24.69 11.50 15.71
N GLY A 165 -26.00 11.32 15.63
CA GLY A 165 -26.98 12.41 15.73
C GLY A 165 -27.33 13.10 14.40
N MET A 166 -26.75 12.68 13.28
CA MET A 166 -27.13 13.18 11.95
C MET A 166 -28.54 12.73 11.57
N GLU A 167 -29.44 13.67 11.31
CA GLU A 167 -30.75 13.40 10.73
C GLU A 167 -30.63 13.27 9.20
N ILE A 168 -30.79 12.04 8.69
CA ILE A 168 -30.84 11.76 7.27
C ILE A 168 -32.08 10.90 6.95
N PRO A 169 -32.91 11.26 5.95
CA PRO A 169 -34.04 10.43 5.55
C PRO A 169 -33.54 9.06 5.07
N ARG A 170 -34.22 7.99 5.47
CA ARG A 170 -33.87 6.62 5.08
C ARG A 170 -33.80 6.44 3.56
N ASP A 171 -34.72 7.06 2.82
CA ASP A 171 -34.79 6.97 1.35
C ASP A 171 -33.67 7.75 0.65
N THR A 172 -32.94 8.61 1.38
CA THR A 172 -31.73 9.28 0.87
C THR A 172 -30.48 8.44 1.16
N LEU A 173 -30.55 7.51 2.12
CA LEU A 173 -29.45 6.63 2.52
C LEU A 173 -29.43 5.30 1.74
N LEU A 174 -30.60 4.73 1.44
CA LEU A 174 -30.78 3.44 0.75
C LEU A 174 -30.93 3.63 -0.77
#